data_AF-A0A5N9CFY1-F1
#
_entry.id   AF-A0A5N9CFY1-F1
#
_cell.length_a   1.000
_cell.length_b   1.000
_cell.length_c   1.000
_cell.angle_alpha   90.00
_cell.angle_beta   90.00
_cell.angle_gamma   90.00
#
_symmetry.space_group_name_H-M   'P 1'
#
loop_
_entity.id
_entity.type
_entity.pdbx_description
1 polymer ?
#
loop_
_entity_poly.entity_id
_entity_poly.type
_entity_poly.pdbx_seq_one_letter_code
_entity_poly.pdbx_strand_id
1 'polypeptide(L)'
;MEIYWEFTRKGQKLNLKNGEKLEIIGGVRETKSGYDAFAKTFSMTPERAQKDFPSMEIAKEFVESFRPWELYTGPIDINVGAEVRNPID
;
A
#
# COMPACT_ATOMS: atom_id res chain seq x y z
N MET A 1 -3.65 14.43 7.72
CA MET A 1 -2.88 13.26 7.24
C MET A 1 -3.87 12.31 6.62
N GLU A 2 -3.53 11.73 5.47
CA GLU A 2 -4.44 10.87 4.70
C GLU A 2 -3.68 9.64 4.22
N ILE A 3 -4.32 8.47 4.28
CA ILE A 3 -3.82 7.24 3.66
C ILE A 3 -4.82 6.83 2.59
N TYR A 4 -4.34 6.58 1.38
CA TYR A 4 -5.20 6.21 0.27
C TYR A 4 -4.46 5.37 -0.76
N TRP A 5 -5.23 4.53 -1.46
CA TRP A 5 -4.76 3.84 -2.65
C TRP A 5 -4.86 4.75 -3.86
N GLU A 6 -3.86 4.68 -4.73
CA GLU A 6 -3.83 5.40 -6.00
C GLU A 6 -3.52 4.44 -7.15
N PHE A 7 -4.23 4.59 -8.27
CA PHE A 7 -3.97 3.81 -9.47
C PHE A 7 -2.57 4.07 -10.02
N THR A 8 -1.99 3.02 -10.57
CA THR A 8 -0.76 3.05 -11.34
C THR A 8 -1.00 2.35 -12.67
N ARG A 9 -0.04 2.41 -13.59
CA ARG A 9 -0.15 1.73 -14.89
C ARG A 9 -0.40 0.21 -14.79
N LYS A 10 0.02 -0.44 -13.70
CA LYS A 10 -0.09 -1.90 -13.53
C LYS A 10 -0.50 -2.29 -12.10
N GLY A 11 -1.40 -1.54 -11.47
CA GLY A 11 -1.86 -1.86 -10.12
C GLY A 11 -2.15 -0.62 -9.30
N GLN A 12 -1.94 -0.68 -7.98
CA GLN A 12 -2.24 0.40 -7.05
C GLN A 12 -1.10 0.59 -6.06
N LYS A 13 -0.80 1.83 -5.69
CA LYS A 13 0.17 2.15 -4.64
C LYS A 13 -0.54 2.74 -3.43
N LEU A 14 -0.09 2.37 -2.24
CA LEU A 14 -0.59 2.92 -0.98
C LEU A 14 0.23 4.15 -0.63
N ASN A 15 -0.43 5.30 -0.57
CA ASN A 15 0.19 6.59 -0.28
C ASN A 15 -0.18 7.04 1.14
N LEU A 16 0.80 7.66 1.80
CA LEU A 16 0.60 8.48 3.00
C LEU A 16 0.87 9.93 2.63
N LYS A 17 -0.14 10.79 2.79
CA LYS A 17 -0.02 12.23 2.65
C LYS A 17 0.00 12.89 4.02
N ASN A 18 1.08 13.61 4.33
CA ASN A 18 1.23 14.38 5.55
C ASN A 18 1.62 15.83 5.22
N GLY A 19 0.62 16.72 5.18
CA GLY A 19 0.80 18.07 4.68
C GLY A 19 1.20 18.05 3.21
N GLU A 20 2.33 18.68 2.88
CA GLU A 20 2.92 18.70 1.54
C GLU A 20 3.72 17.43 1.20
N LYS A 21 4.05 16.61 2.22
CA LYS A 21 4.83 15.38 2.01
C LYS A 21 3.93 14.24 1.55
N LEU A 22 4.34 13.55 0.48
CA LEU A 22 3.71 12.35 -0.04
C LEU A 22 4.71 11.19 -0.03
N GLU A 23 4.37 10.10 0.68
CA GLU A 23 5.19 8.90 0.77
C GLU A 23 4.45 7.70 0.21
N ILE A 24 5.10 6.92 -0.66
CA ILE A 24 4.59 5.60 -1.05
C ILE A 24 4.99 4.62 0.05
N ILE A 25 4.02 4.02 0.73
CA ILE A 25 4.24 3.15 1.90
C ILE A 25 3.90 1.67 1.62
N GLY A 26 3.36 1.37 0.46
CA GLY A 26 3.10 0.00 0.00
C GLY A 26 2.60 -0.01 -1.44
N GLY A 27 2.30 -1.20 -1.97
CA GLY A 27 1.76 -1.32 -3.31
C GLY A 27 1.36 -2.74 -3.69
N VAL A 28 0.46 -2.81 -4.66
CA VAL A 28 0.05 -4.02 -5.34
C VAL A 28 0.27 -3.83 -6.83
N ARG A 29 0.86 -4.83 -7.47
CA ARG A 29 1.18 -4.85 -8.89
C ARG A 29 0.55 -6.07 -9.55
N GLU A 30 -0.12 -5.84 -10.67
CA GLU A 30 -0.62 -6.90 -11.52
C GLU A 30 0.52 -7.57 -12.31
N THR A 31 0.49 -8.90 -12.34
CA THR A 31 1.39 -9.77 -13.09
C THR A 31 0.58 -10.64 -14.06
N LYS A 32 1.26 -11.47 -14.86
CA LYS A 32 0.57 -12.40 -15.76
C LYS A 32 -0.19 -13.50 -15.02
N SER A 33 0.12 -13.72 -13.74
CA SER A 33 -0.33 -14.87 -12.96
C SER A 33 -1.11 -14.48 -11.70
N GLY A 34 -1.33 -13.19 -11.45
CA GLY A 34 -2.02 -12.68 -10.27
C GLY A 34 -1.50 -11.30 -9.88
N TYR A 35 -1.34 -11.09 -8.58
CA TYR A 35 -0.91 -9.83 -8.01
C TYR A 35 0.27 -10.02 -7.06
N ASP A 36 1.29 -9.17 -7.20
CA ASP A 36 2.40 -9.08 -6.26
C ASP A 36 2.16 -7.89 -5.33
N ALA A 37 2.35 -8.07 -4.02
CA ALA A 37 2.12 -7.04 -3.02
C ALA A 37 3.38 -6.74 -2.22
N PHE A 38 3.55 -5.50 -1.77
CA PHE A 38 4.61 -5.13 -0.83
C PHE A 38 4.20 -4.04 0.17
N ALA A 39 4.80 -4.08 1.36
CA ALA A 39 4.64 -3.06 2.41
C ALA A 39 6.00 -2.51 2.89
N LYS A 40 6.11 -1.20 3.12
CA LYS A 40 7.29 -0.59 3.76
C LYS A 40 7.11 -0.57 5.28
N THR A 41 8.00 -1.23 6.01
CA THR A 41 7.99 -1.28 7.50
C THR A 41 9.42 -1.19 8.08
N PHE A 42 9.61 -1.09 9.41
CA PHE A 42 10.89 -0.69 10.04
C PHE A 42 12.01 -1.74 9.95
N SER A 43 11.71 -3.01 10.21
CA SER A 43 12.64 -4.15 10.22
C SER A 43 13.14 -4.59 8.82
N MET A 44 14.14 -5.45 8.69
CA MET A 44 14.46 -6.13 7.41
C MET A 44 13.80 -7.50 7.43
N THR A 45 12.65 -7.70 6.77
CA THR A 45 12.01 -9.03 6.71
C THR A 45 11.48 -9.34 5.31
N PRO A 46 11.82 -10.50 4.72
CA PRO A 46 11.39 -10.89 3.38
C PRO A 46 9.87 -11.10 3.23
N GLU A 47 9.14 -11.31 4.33
CA GLU A 47 7.67 -11.51 4.32
C GLU A 47 6.86 -10.27 3.91
N ARG A 48 7.51 -9.14 3.64
CA ARG A 48 6.86 -7.89 3.26
C ARG A 48 6.61 -7.74 1.78
N ALA A 49 7.00 -8.74 1.01
CA ALA A 49 6.69 -8.85 -0.38
C ALA A 49 6.23 -10.28 -0.65
N GLN A 50 5.00 -10.44 -1.09
CA GLN A 50 4.43 -11.74 -1.46
C GLN A 50 3.87 -11.65 -2.88
N LYS A 51 3.96 -12.76 -3.60
CA LYS A 51 3.62 -12.85 -5.01
C LYS A 51 2.38 -13.71 -5.22
N ASP A 52 1.83 -13.59 -6.43
CA ASP A 52 0.81 -14.49 -6.96
C ASP A 52 -0.47 -14.53 -6.10
N PHE A 53 -0.84 -13.38 -5.51
CA PHE A 53 -2.16 -13.21 -4.91
C PHE A 53 -3.24 -13.37 -5.98
N PRO A 54 -4.37 -14.02 -5.65
CA PRO A 54 -5.43 -14.31 -6.62
C PRO A 54 -6.29 -13.08 -6.97
N SER A 55 -6.27 -12.03 -6.14
CA SER A 55 -7.00 -10.78 -6.42
C SER A 55 -6.30 -9.54 -5.87
N MET A 56 -6.69 -8.38 -6.41
CA MET A 56 -6.26 -7.06 -5.93
C MET A 56 -6.69 -6.83 -4.48
N GLU A 57 -7.91 -7.22 -4.09
CA GLU A 57 -8.39 -6.99 -2.72
C GLU A 57 -7.53 -7.73 -1.70
N ILE A 58 -7.28 -9.02 -1.90
CA ILE A 58 -6.50 -9.85 -0.97
C ILE A 58 -5.06 -9.31 -0.86
N ALA A 59 -4.48 -8.87 -1.99
CA ALA A 59 -3.17 -8.26 -2.00
C ALA A 59 -3.12 -6.92 -1.22
N LYS A 60 -4.20 -6.11 -1.27
CA LYS A 60 -4.30 -4.87 -0.49
C LYS A 60 -4.45 -5.16 1.00
N GLU A 61 -5.31 -6.12 1.38
CA GLU A 61 -5.48 -6.56 2.77
C GLU A 61 -4.15 -7.03 3.36
N PHE A 62 -3.36 -7.77 2.58
CA PHE A 62 -2.00 -8.15 2.98
C PHE A 62 -1.13 -6.92 3.27
N VAL A 63 -1.09 -5.91 2.39
CA VAL A 63 -0.31 -4.68 2.63
C VAL A 63 -0.80 -3.93 3.88
N GLU A 64 -2.11 -3.79 4.05
CA GLU A 64 -2.72 -3.08 5.17
C GLU A 64 -2.50 -3.80 6.51
N SER A 65 -2.42 -5.13 6.51
CA SER A 65 -2.13 -5.93 7.71
C SER A 65 -0.78 -5.61 8.35
N PHE A 66 0.19 -5.12 7.56
CA PHE A 66 1.49 -4.68 8.06
C PHE A 66 1.46 -3.26 8.65
N ARG A 67 0.35 -2.54 8.52
CA ARG A 67 0.18 -1.16 8.98
C ARG A 67 1.38 -0.27 8.63
N PRO A 68 1.77 -0.19 7.34
CA PRO A 68 3.03 0.46 6.93
C PRO A 68 3.11 1.96 7.26
N TRP A 69 1.98 2.60 7.57
CA TRP A 69 1.94 3.98 8.06
C TRP A 69 2.49 4.16 9.46
N GLU A 70 2.56 3.11 10.29
CA GLU A 70 3.11 3.21 11.65
C GLU A 70 4.58 3.65 11.65
N LEU A 71 5.29 3.45 10.53
CA LEU A 71 6.61 4.01 10.26
C LEU A 71 6.70 5.53 10.47
N TYR A 72 5.62 6.22 10.15
CA TYR A 72 5.56 7.68 10.06
C TYR A 72 4.68 8.30 11.13
N THR A 73 3.78 7.49 11.69
CA THR A 73 2.67 7.96 12.54
C THR A 73 2.75 7.40 13.97
N GLY A 74 3.58 6.38 14.21
CA GLY A 74 3.53 5.58 15.41
C GLY A 74 2.34 4.61 15.40
N PRO A 75 2.11 3.85 16.49
CA PRO A 75 1.06 2.83 16.58
C PRO A 75 -0.30 3.46 16.82
N ILE A 76 -0.82 4.18 15.82
CA ILE A 76 -2.15 4.79 15.85
C ILE A 76 -3.10 4.12 14.87
N ASP A 77 -4.38 4.14 15.22
CA ASP A 77 -5.44 3.65 14.35
C ASP A 77 -5.75 4.73 13.30
N ILE A 78 -5.52 4.40 12.03
CA ILE A 78 -5.79 5.28 10.89
C ILE A 78 -6.60 4.48 9.88
N ASN A 79 -7.69 5.06 9.41
CA ASN A 79 -8.47 4.48 8.33
C ASN A 79 -7.80 4.73 6.98
N VAL A 80 -7.65 3.66 6.20
CA VAL A 80 -7.30 3.75 4.78
C VAL A 80 -8.54 4.16 4.00
N GLY A 81 -8.42 5.18 3.14
CA GLY A 81 -9.53 5.63 2.30
C GLY A 81 -10.06 4.49 1.41
N ALA A 82 -11.39 4.33 1.39
CA ALA A 82 -12.04 3.24 0.64
C ALA A 82 -11.90 3.38 -0.88
N GLU A 83 -11.85 4.62 -1.38
CA GLU A 83 -11.75 4.91 -2.81
C GLU A 83 -10.30 4.90 -3.31
N VAL A 84 -10.09 4.26 -4.46
CA VAL A 84 -8.82 4.33 -5.17
C VAL A 84 -8.80 5.58 -6.03
N ARG A 85 -7.80 6.43 -5.84
CA ARG A 85 -7.68 7.72 -6.53
C ARG A 85 -6.94 7.56 -7.87
N ASN A 86 -7.27 8.38 -8.86
CA ASN A 86 -6.44 8.50 -10.06
C ASN A 86 -5.12 9.22 -9.71
N PRO A 87 -4.01 8.89 -10.39
CA PRO A 87 -2.78 9.67 -10.25
C PRO A 87 -3.07 11.13 -10.64
N ILE A 88 -2.51 12.06 -9.87
CA ILE A 88 -2.54 13.47 -10.22
C ILE A 88 -1.52 13.67 -11.35
N ASP A 89 -1.99 14.17 -12.50
CA ASP A 89 -1.17 14.50 -13.67
C ASP A 89 -0.22 15.68 -13.38
#